data_AF-A0A9D6TT85-F1
#
_entry.id   AF-A0A9D6TT85-F1
#
_cell.length_a   1.000
_cell.length_b   1.000
_cell.length_c   1.000
_cell.angle_alpha   90.00
_cell.angle_beta   90.00
_cell.angle_gamma   90.00
#
_symmetry.space_group_name_H-M   'P 1'
#
loop_
_entity.id
_entity.type
_entity.pdbx_description
1 polymer ?
#
loop_
_entity_poly.entity_id
_entity_poly.type
_entity_poly.pdbx_seq_one_letter_code
_entity_poly.pdbx_strand_id
1 'polypeptide(L)'
;SYHVLGWGGYWAWDPVENAAFMPWLTATAFLHSVMIQERRRMLKLWNLALVILTFSLTLFGTFLTRSGVIASVHSFTQGSIGAFFLGFLALVVLTALGLLAWRWDALRAEGELDSVVSRESAFLLNNLMLVAAAFTVFFGTVFPLLSEALRGVKVSVGAPFFNQVNIPLFLGLIFLMGVGPLIAWRRASAENLRRNFVGPVALGVAAAALFSLLGVRSALAVLALALTVFVAATIALDLVRATQARLRLGQPLPRAVAGLLLRHNRRYGGFIVHLGILVITLGITGSQAWSVQTETTLKRGEATELAGYRVRFDGLSAGEESNHFKVVGTFTVSNGRAGIVMQPAKKFYPQEQSPIAYVDYRLGLTEDIYLVLGDFARDGTQATVKVQVNRLVSWIWIGGAILTLGAALAILPERRRTA
;
A
#
# COMPACT_ATOMS: atom_id res chain seq x y z
N SER A 1 6.08 8.03 -10.52
CA SER A 1 7.13 7.57 -9.62
C SER A 1 7.95 6.43 -10.24
N TYR A 2 7.34 5.34 -10.73
CA TYR A 2 8.03 4.14 -11.24
C TYR A 2 9.18 4.32 -12.28
N HIS A 3 9.19 5.43 -13.03
CA HIS A 3 10.24 5.76 -14.01
C HIS A 3 11.40 6.61 -13.47
N VAL A 4 11.27 7.19 -12.27
CA VAL A 4 12.17 8.25 -11.75
C VAL A 4 12.75 7.94 -10.38
N LEU A 5 12.67 6.67 -9.96
CA LEU A 5 13.14 6.22 -8.66
C LEU A 5 14.34 5.29 -8.85
N GLY A 6 15.54 5.84 -8.67
CA GLY A 6 16.81 5.11 -8.84
C GLY A 6 16.99 3.87 -7.94
N TRP A 7 16.09 3.63 -6.98
CA TRP A 7 16.09 2.39 -6.19
C TRP A 7 15.39 1.22 -6.88
N GLY A 8 14.62 1.43 -7.96
CA GLY A 8 14.06 0.38 -8.82
C GLY A 8 12.92 -0.46 -8.24
N GLY A 9 12.06 0.14 -7.41
CA GLY A 9 10.90 -0.54 -6.80
C GLY A 9 9.65 0.35 -6.72
N TYR A 10 8.61 -0.14 -6.03
CA TYR A 10 7.30 0.53 -5.93
C TYR A 10 7.13 1.40 -4.69
N TRP A 11 7.99 1.25 -3.68
CA TRP A 11 7.88 1.96 -2.41
C TRP A 11 9.25 2.03 -1.72
N ALA A 12 9.58 3.15 -1.09
CA ALA A 12 10.83 3.32 -0.34
C ALA A 12 10.67 3.92 1.06
N TRP A 13 9.44 4.17 1.52
CA TRP A 13 9.18 4.92 2.76
C TRP A 13 9.80 6.32 2.75
N ASP A 14 9.89 6.94 1.57
CA ASP A 14 10.33 8.33 1.44
C ASP A 14 9.36 9.28 2.18
N PRO A 15 9.83 10.36 2.81
CA PRO A 15 8.97 11.27 3.58
C PRO A 15 7.72 11.78 2.85
N VAL A 16 7.81 12.00 1.54
CA VAL A 16 6.65 12.46 0.74
C VAL A 16 5.71 11.30 0.42
N GLU A 17 6.24 10.11 0.15
CA GLU A 17 5.43 8.88 0.02
C GLU A 17 4.66 8.62 1.32
N ASN A 18 5.34 8.70 2.46
CA ASN A 18 4.76 8.55 3.80
C ASN A 18 3.65 9.57 4.03
N ALA A 19 3.89 10.83 3.68
CA ALA A 19 2.93 11.91 3.82
C ALA A 19 1.67 11.69 2.98
N ALA A 20 1.82 11.16 1.77
CA ALA A 20 0.70 10.80 0.92
C ALA A 20 -0.07 9.58 1.46
N PHE A 21 0.59 8.66 2.18
CA PHE A 21 -0.01 7.42 2.68
C PHE A 21 -0.86 7.59 3.94
N MET A 22 -0.40 8.41 4.90
CA MET A 22 -1.08 8.55 6.20
C MET A 22 -2.57 8.94 6.13
N PRO A 23 -3.01 9.89 5.27
CA PRO A 23 -4.43 10.21 5.13
C PRO A 23 -5.28 9.01 4.70
N TRP A 24 -4.75 8.10 3.88
CA TRP A 24 -5.48 6.90 3.46
C TRP A 24 -5.75 5.95 4.63
N LEU A 25 -4.80 5.83 5.56
CA LEU A 25 -4.96 4.98 6.75
C LEU A 25 -6.07 5.52 7.66
N THR A 26 -6.08 6.82 7.94
CA THR A 26 -7.08 7.45 8.82
C THR A 26 -8.45 7.53 8.14
N ALA A 27 -8.49 7.77 6.81
CA ALA A 27 -9.72 7.72 6.03
C ALA A 27 -10.31 6.31 6.01
N THR A 28 -9.48 5.28 5.85
CA THR A 28 -9.92 3.88 5.89
C THR A 28 -10.45 3.50 7.27
N ALA A 29 -9.82 3.99 8.35
CA ALA A 29 -10.32 3.82 9.70
C ALA A 29 -11.73 4.41 9.84
N PHE A 30 -11.93 5.63 9.32
CA PHE A 30 -13.24 6.30 9.31
C PHE A 30 -14.30 5.54 8.54
N LEU A 31 -13.97 5.04 7.33
CA LEU A 31 -14.91 4.25 6.52
C LEU A 31 -15.38 2.97 7.25
N HIS A 32 -14.56 2.40 8.12
CA HIS A 32 -14.93 1.24 8.92
C HIS A 32 -15.70 1.62 10.19
N SER A 33 -15.31 2.71 10.86
CA SER A 33 -15.96 3.13 12.11
C SER A 33 -17.30 3.84 11.88
N VAL A 34 -17.53 4.47 10.73
CA VAL A 34 -18.83 5.05 10.36
C VAL A 34 -19.91 3.97 10.25
N MET A 35 -19.54 2.76 9.82
CA MET A 35 -20.46 1.62 9.78
C MET A 35 -20.93 1.21 11.19
N ILE A 36 -20.07 1.33 12.21
CA ILE A 36 -20.47 1.11 13.60
C ILE A 36 -21.38 2.24 14.06
N GLN A 37 -21.05 3.49 13.73
CA GLN A 37 -21.90 4.63 14.10
C GLN A 37 -23.31 4.49 13.53
N GLU A 38 -23.46 4.14 12.25
CA GLU A 38 -24.78 3.93 11.63
C GLU A 38 -25.57 2.80 12.29
N ARG A 39 -24.89 1.70 12.69
CA ARG A 39 -25.57 0.50 13.21
C ARG A 39 -25.78 0.49 14.71
N ARG A 40 -24.93 1.17 15.48
CA ARG A 40 -24.86 1.09 16.95
C ARG A 40 -24.92 2.46 17.64
N ARG A 41 -24.92 3.56 16.88
CA ARG A 41 -24.89 4.95 17.40
C ARG A 41 -23.69 5.24 18.33
N MET A 42 -22.59 4.52 18.13
CA MET A 42 -21.33 4.70 18.86
C MET A 42 -20.31 5.45 18.00
N LEU A 43 -19.17 5.86 18.60
CA LEU A 43 -18.00 6.39 17.89
C LEU A 43 -18.22 7.71 17.11
N LYS A 44 -19.28 8.49 17.40
CA LYS A 44 -19.54 9.78 16.73
C LYS A 44 -18.33 10.73 16.83
N LEU A 45 -17.85 10.94 18.06
CA LEU A 45 -16.67 11.76 18.34
C LEU A 45 -15.41 11.23 17.65
N TRP A 46 -15.17 9.92 17.72
CA TRP A 46 -14.03 9.25 17.09
C TRP A 46 -14.02 9.46 15.57
N ASN A 47 -15.18 9.33 14.94
CA ASN A 47 -15.33 9.54 13.50
C ASN A 47 -15.04 10.98 13.09
N LEU A 48 -15.51 11.96 13.86
CA LEU A 48 -15.16 13.37 13.64
C LEU A 48 -13.66 13.61 13.82
N ALA A 49 -13.04 13.04 14.85
CA ALA A 49 -11.59 13.12 15.07
C ALA A 49 -10.80 12.52 13.89
N LEU A 50 -11.23 11.38 13.35
CA LEU A 50 -10.59 10.77 12.17
C LEU A 50 -10.74 11.63 10.91
N VAL A 51 -11.88 12.29 10.70
CA VAL A 51 -12.08 13.22 9.57
C VAL A 51 -11.14 14.42 9.71
N ILE A 52 -11.08 15.03 10.90
CA ILE A 52 -10.17 16.15 11.19
C ILE A 52 -8.72 15.72 10.98
N LEU A 53 -8.34 14.56 11.50
CA LEU A 53 -6.99 14.01 11.37
C LEU A 53 -6.64 13.74 9.90
N THR A 54 -7.55 13.15 9.13
CA THR A 54 -7.35 12.89 7.70
C THR A 54 -7.09 14.18 6.93
N PHE A 55 -7.93 15.20 7.14
CA PHE A 55 -7.75 16.51 6.51
C PHE A 55 -6.47 17.23 6.96
N SER A 56 -6.11 17.10 8.24
CA SER A 56 -4.87 17.68 8.76
C SER A 56 -3.64 17.00 8.16
N LEU A 57 -3.67 15.67 7.97
CA LEU A 57 -2.59 14.91 7.36
C LEU A 57 -2.39 15.25 5.87
N THR A 58 -3.46 15.58 5.12
CA THR A 58 -3.30 16.05 3.72
C THR A 58 -2.62 17.41 3.64
N LEU A 59 -2.97 18.34 4.55
CA LEU A 59 -2.30 19.63 4.68
C LEU A 59 -0.84 19.45 5.12
N PHE A 60 -0.58 18.54 6.07
CA PHE A 60 0.77 18.19 6.49
C PHE A 60 1.63 17.65 5.34
N GLY A 61 1.08 16.82 4.45
CA GLY A 61 1.80 16.38 3.26
C GLY A 61 2.11 17.50 2.28
N THR A 62 1.23 18.48 2.14
CA THR A 62 1.50 19.67 1.33
C THR A 62 2.62 20.51 1.96
N PHE A 63 2.61 20.67 3.28
CA PHE A 63 3.71 21.31 4.01
C PHE A 63 5.04 20.58 3.77
N LEU A 64 5.11 19.26 3.92
CA LEU A 64 6.36 18.50 3.73
C LEU A 64 6.91 18.62 2.31
N THR A 65 6.05 18.53 1.30
CA THR A 65 6.47 18.59 -0.12
C THR A 65 6.95 19.97 -0.57
N ARG A 66 6.53 21.04 0.12
CA ARG A 66 6.78 22.44 -0.28
C ARG A 66 7.73 23.22 0.62
N SER A 67 8.01 22.73 1.82
CA SER A 67 8.82 23.44 2.80
C SER A 67 10.32 23.17 2.68
N GLY A 68 10.72 22.03 2.08
CA GLY A 68 12.12 21.63 2.00
C GLY A 68 12.75 21.26 3.34
N VAL A 69 11.96 21.13 4.41
CA VAL A 69 12.44 20.83 5.78
C VAL A 69 12.97 19.42 5.93
N ILE A 70 12.52 18.47 5.10
CA ILE A 70 13.02 17.11 5.05
C ILE A 70 13.54 16.83 3.64
N ALA A 71 14.73 16.22 3.55
CA ALA A 71 15.26 15.71 2.30
C ALA A 71 14.36 14.58 1.75
N SER A 72 13.82 14.79 0.56
CA SER A 72 13.02 13.80 -0.17
C SER A 72 13.30 13.95 -1.65
N VAL A 73 13.30 12.83 -2.38
CA VAL A 73 13.45 12.85 -3.85
C VAL A 73 12.21 13.42 -4.56
N HIS A 74 11.12 13.61 -3.81
CA HIS A 74 9.85 14.15 -4.29
C HIS A 74 9.57 15.56 -3.72
N SER A 75 10.52 16.21 -3.06
CA SER A 75 10.35 17.61 -2.65
C SER A 75 10.61 18.53 -3.84
N PHE A 76 9.65 19.40 -4.17
CA PHE A 76 9.68 20.16 -5.43
C PHE A 76 10.15 21.60 -5.28
N THR A 77 10.35 22.11 -4.07
CA THR A 77 10.74 23.52 -3.84
C THR A 77 11.37 23.73 -2.45
N GLN A 78 12.40 24.58 -2.36
CA GLN A 78 12.80 25.26 -1.13
C GLN A 78 12.31 26.72 -1.21
N GLY A 79 11.22 27.05 -0.52
CA GLY A 79 10.63 28.39 -0.57
C GLY A 79 9.93 28.78 0.72
N SER A 80 9.72 30.09 0.89
CA SER A 80 9.06 30.67 2.08
C SER A 80 7.60 30.23 2.28
N ILE A 81 7.00 29.61 1.26
CA ILE A 81 5.63 29.08 1.28
C ILE A 81 5.43 28.00 2.36
N GLY A 82 6.49 27.26 2.73
CA GLY A 82 6.40 26.24 3.79
C GLY A 82 5.85 26.79 5.11
N ALA A 83 6.26 28.00 5.50
CA ALA A 83 5.78 28.64 6.73
C ALA A 83 4.28 28.97 6.69
N PHE A 84 3.77 29.38 5.51
CA PHE A 84 2.33 29.64 5.32
C PHE A 84 1.51 28.36 5.45
N PHE A 85 1.96 27.25 4.88
CA PHE A 85 1.28 25.96 5.05
C PHE A 85 1.32 25.47 6.50
N LEU A 86 2.44 25.68 7.20
CA LEU A 86 2.52 25.33 8.62
C LEU A 86 1.58 26.16 9.49
N GLY A 87 1.53 27.48 9.27
CA GLY A 87 0.59 28.37 9.97
C GLY A 87 -0.87 28.02 9.67
N PHE A 88 -1.19 27.72 8.41
CA PHE A 88 -2.53 27.28 8.01
C PHE A 88 -2.90 25.93 8.64
N LEU A 89 -1.98 24.95 8.65
CA LEU A 89 -2.17 23.68 9.34
C LEU A 89 -2.46 23.89 10.83
N ALA A 90 -1.68 24.73 11.51
CA ALA A 90 -1.89 25.05 12.92
C ALA A 90 -3.26 25.69 13.16
N LEU A 91 -3.66 26.66 12.33
CA LEU A 91 -4.98 27.29 12.41
C LEU A 91 -6.11 26.26 12.25
N VAL A 92 -6.02 25.39 11.24
CA VAL A 92 -7.02 24.33 10.98
C VAL A 92 -7.11 23.37 12.16
N VAL A 93 -5.98 22.85 12.65
CA VAL A 93 -5.93 21.89 13.74
C VAL A 93 -6.49 22.50 15.02
N LEU A 94 -6.03 23.69 15.41
CA LEU A 94 -6.46 24.36 16.64
C LEU A 94 -7.97 24.70 16.59
N THR A 95 -8.46 25.21 15.46
CA THR A 95 -9.88 25.52 15.28
C THR A 95 -10.74 24.26 15.33
N ALA A 96 -10.33 23.20 14.62
CA ALA A 96 -11.09 21.95 14.56
C ALA A 96 -11.13 21.25 15.93
N LEU A 97 -10.01 21.20 16.65
CA LEU A 97 -9.95 20.65 18.01
C LEU A 97 -10.74 21.50 19.00
N GLY A 98 -10.68 22.83 18.89
CA GLY A 98 -11.48 23.75 19.70
C GLY A 98 -12.98 23.54 19.51
N LEU A 99 -13.44 23.39 18.26
CA LEU A 99 -14.84 23.09 17.94
C LEU A 99 -15.26 21.70 18.45
N LEU A 100 -14.39 20.70 18.33
CA LEU A 100 -14.64 19.35 18.82
C LEU A 100 -14.78 19.33 20.34
N ALA A 101 -13.88 20.02 21.06
CA ALA A 101 -13.94 20.18 22.51
C ALA A 101 -15.20 20.94 22.94
N TRP A 102 -15.57 22.01 22.23
CA TRP A 102 -16.79 22.77 22.52
C TRP A 102 -18.06 21.95 22.33
N ARG A 103 -18.08 21.02 21.37
CA ARG A 103 -19.25 20.16 21.08
C ARG A 103 -19.17 18.78 21.74
N TRP A 104 -18.21 18.56 22.63
CA TRP A 104 -17.95 17.25 23.23
C TRP A 104 -19.20 16.56 23.79
N ASP A 105 -19.97 17.27 24.62
CA ASP A 105 -21.15 16.69 25.29
C ASP A 105 -22.25 16.31 24.30
N ALA A 106 -22.44 17.09 23.24
CA ALA A 106 -23.40 16.80 22.18
C ALA A 106 -22.99 15.60 21.31
N LEU A 107 -21.71 15.22 21.33
CA LEU A 107 -21.12 14.15 20.51
C LEU A 107 -20.86 12.85 21.29
N ARG A 108 -21.26 12.81 22.57
CA ARG A 108 -21.05 11.66 23.44
C ARG A 108 -21.76 10.41 22.89
N ALA A 109 -21.12 9.26 23.03
CA ALA A 109 -21.65 8.00 22.54
C ALA A 109 -22.87 7.55 23.36
N GLU A 110 -23.88 7.00 22.69
CA GLU A 110 -25.11 6.50 23.33
C GLU A 110 -25.04 4.99 23.68
N GLY A 111 -24.01 4.27 23.21
CA GLY A 111 -23.92 2.82 23.34
C GLY A 111 -22.59 2.34 23.92
N GLU A 112 -22.60 1.14 24.51
CA GLU A 112 -21.43 0.46 25.11
C GLU A 112 -21.03 -0.80 24.33
N LEU A 113 -19.83 -1.32 24.60
CA LEU A 113 -19.34 -2.58 24.03
C LEU A 113 -19.86 -3.76 24.85
N ASP A 114 -20.72 -4.58 24.24
CA ASP A 114 -21.37 -5.71 24.93
C ASP A 114 -20.42 -6.90 25.21
N SER A 115 -19.31 -7.04 24.47
CA SER A 115 -18.42 -8.21 24.54
C SER A 115 -17.07 -7.95 23.89
N VAL A 116 -16.02 -8.54 24.47
CA VAL A 116 -14.65 -8.53 23.92
C VAL A 116 -14.55 -9.32 22.61
N VAL A 117 -15.28 -10.44 22.46
CA VAL A 117 -15.32 -11.22 21.21
C VAL A 117 -16.62 -10.92 20.47
N SER A 118 -16.56 -9.90 19.62
CA SER A 118 -17.70 -9.38 18.88
C SER A 118 -17.21 -8.74 17.58
N ARG A 119 -18.14 -8.50 16.64
CA ARG A 119 -17.82 -7.79 15.41
C ARG A 119 -17.39 -6.36 15.73
N GLU A 120 -18.03 -5.74 16.71
CA GLU A 120 -17.73 -4.41 17.26
C GLU A 120 -16.27 -4.32 17.70
N SER A 121 -15.79 -5.29 18.47
CA SER A 121 -14.40 -5.36 18.91
C SER A 121 -13.42 -5.55 17.76
N ALA A 122 -13.77 -6.36 16.75
CA ALA A 122 -12.94 -6.52 15.55
C ALA A 122 -12.81 -5.20 14.77
N PHE A 123 -13.89 -4.43 14.64
CA PHE A 123 -13.85 -3.10 14.02
C PHE A 123 -13.08 -2.06 14.85
N LEU A 124 -13.18 -2.11 16.18
CA LEU A 124 -12.41 -1.25 17.08
C LEU A 124 -10.91 -1.55 16.97
N LEU A 125 -10.52 -2.83 17.02
CA LEU A 125 -9.14 -3.25 16.87
C LEU A 125 -8.59 -2.87 15.49
N ASN A 126 -9.38 -3.04 14.43
CA ASN A 126 -9.05 -2.57 13.09
C ASN A 126 -8.75 -1.06 13.06
N ASN A 127 -9.61 -0.25 13.69
CA ASN A 127 -9.41 1.19 13.80
C ASN A 127 -8.12 1.54 14.55
N LEU A 128 -7.89 0.89 15.69
CA LEU A 128 -6.69 1.08 16.49
C LEU A 128 -5.42 0.73 15.70
N MET A 129 -5.41 -0.39 14.97
CA MET A 129 -4.28 -0.80 14.13
C MET A 129 -4.01 0.18 12.99
N LEU A 130 -5.05 0.67 12.30
CA LEU A 130 -4.91 1.68 11.24
C LEU A 130 -4.35 3.00 11.78
N VAL A 131 -4.84 3.48 12.92
CA VAL A 131 -4.34 4.70 13.56
C VAL A 131 -2.93 4.51 14.10
N ALA A 132 -2.62 3.34 14.68
CA ALA A 132 -1.26 3.01 15.13
C ALA A 132 -0.27 2.95 13.96
N ALA A 133 -0.67 2.41 12.81
CA ALA A 133 0.14 2.42 11.60
C ALA A 133 0.36 3.86 11.11
N ALA A 134 -0.69 4.67 11.05
CA ALA A 134 -0.58 6.09 10.68
C ALA A 134 0.34 6.86 11.62
N PHE A 135 0.19 6.65 12.94
CA PHE A 135 1.05 7.26 13.96
C PHE A 135 2.52 6.84 13.81
N THR A 136 2.77 5.57 13.55
CA THR A 136 4.14 5.06 13.34
C THR A 136 4.78 5.72 12.12
N VAL A 137 4.04 5.82 11.02
CA VAL A 137 4.52 6.49 9.80
C VAL A 137 4.75 7.97 10.05
N PHE A 138 3.84 8.64 10.75
CA PHE A 138 3.96 10.04 11.13
C PHE A 138 5.22 10.26 11.99
N PHE A 139 5.36 9.47 13.05
CA PHE A 139 6.46 9.58 13.99
C PHE A 139 7.80 9.33 13.27
N GLY A 140 7.92 8.24 12.51
CA GLY A 140 9.15 7.95 11.76
C GLY A 140 9.51 9.04 10.74
N THR A 141 8.51 9.68 10.14
CA THR A 141 8.71 10.78 9.17
C THR A 141 9.14 12.08 9.87
N VAL A 142 8.57 12.39 11.03
CA VAL A 142 8.84 13.64 11.78
C VAL A 142 10.06 13.52 12.69
N PHE A 143 10.48 12.30 13.07
CA PHE A 143 11.57 12.07 14.01
C PHE A 143 12.90 12.73 13.61
N PRO A 144 13.35 12.71 12.34
CA PRO A 144 14.51 13.48 11.89
C PRO A 144 14.45 14.96 12.25
N LEU A 145 13.29 15.60 12.05
CA LEU A 145 13.08 17.02 12.38
C LEU A 145 13.17 17.28 13.88
N LEU A 146 12.59 16.38 14.69
CA LEU A 146 12.64 16.49 16.15
C LEU A 146 14.06 16.31 16.69
N SER A 147 14.82 15.36 16.14
CA SER A 147 16.22 15.12 16.51
C SER A 147 17.09 16.33 16.19
N GLU A 148 16.92 16.92 15.01
CA GLU A 148 17.65 18.13 14.62
C GLU A 148 17.26 19.32 15.50
N ALA A 149 15.97 19.56 15.73
CA ALA A 149 15.49 20.69 16.51
C ALA A 149 15.88 20.62 18.00
N LEU A 150 15.87 19.43 18.61
CA LEU A 150 16.11 19.26 20.05
C LEU A 150 17.56 18.96 20.40
N ARG A 151 18.29 18.27 19.51
CA ARG A 151 19.66 17.78 19.78
C ARG A 151 20.69 18.31 18.79
N GLY A 152 20.29 18.98 17.72
CA GLY A 152 21.20 19.41 16.65
C GLY A 152 21.76 18.25 15.82
N VAL A 153 21.21 17.04 15.95
CA VAL A 153 21.72 15.84 15.28
C VAL A 153 20.80 15.44 14.13
N LYS A 154 21.34 15.43 12.92
CA LYS A 154 20.66 14.92 11.73
C LYS A 154 20.68 13.38 11.75
N VAL A 155 19.50 12.80 11.70
CA VAL A 155 19.29 11.35 11.62
C VAL A 155 18.39 11.04 10.42
N SER A 156 18.51 9.84 9.87
CA SER A 156 17.58 9.34 8.85
C SER A 156 16.84 8.11 9.38
N VAL A 157 15.55 8.02 9.06
CA VAL A 157 14.71 6.87 9.41
C VAL A 157 14.36 6.16 8.12
N GLY A 158 14.92 4.95 7.94
CA GLY A 158 14.73 4.15 6.73
C GLY A 158 13.68 3.06 6.86
N ALA A 159 13.49 2.33 5.77
CA ALA A 159 12.55 1.20 5.66
C ALA A 159 12.58 0.19 6.83
N PRO A 160 13.71 -0.17 7.46
CA PRO A 160 13.73 -1.12 8.58
C PRO A 160 12.80 -0.73 9.74
N PHE A 161 12.78 0.55 10.14
CA PHE A 161 11.92 1.04 11.22
C PHE A 161 10.43 0.87 10.87
N PHE A 162 10.04 1.34 9.68
CA PHE A 162 8.65 1.28 9.25
C PHE A 162 8.19 -0.17 9.07
N ASN A 163 9.02 -1.02 8.46
CA ASN A 163 8.70 -2.43 8.24
C ASN A 163 8.57 -3.20 9.55
N GLN A 164 9.44 -2.95 10.53
CA GLN A 164 9.42 -3.64 11.82
C GLN A 164 8.09 -3.47 12.56
N VAL A 165 7.49 -2.27 12.47
CA VAL A 165 6.24 -1.96 13.18
C VAL A 165 5.01 -2.18 12.29
N ASN A 166 5.03 -1.72 11.03
CA ASN A 166 3.86 -1.75 10.17
C ASN A 166 3.55 -3.13 9.59
N ILE A 167 4.56 -3.99 9.32
CA ILE A 167 4.27 -5.33 8.78
C ILE A 167 3.39 -6.14 9.75
N PRO A 168 3.71 -6.26 11.05
CA PRO A 168 2.82 -6.91 12.01
C PRO A 168 1.42 -6.29 12.08
N LEU A 169 1.30 -4.96 12.04
CA LEU A 169 0.02 -4.27 12.04
C LEU A 169 -0.82 -4.60 10.79
N PHE A 170 -0.21 -4.58 9.60
CA PHE A 170 -0.90 -4.93 8.35
C PHE A 170 -1.28 -6.41 8.28
N LEU A 171 -0.47 -7.32 8.81
CA LEU A 171 -0.84 -8.73 8.93
C LEU A 171 -2.04 -8.90 9.87
N GLY A 172 -2.06 -8.16 10.99
CA GLY A 172 -3.22 -8.10 11.89
C GLY A 172 -4.48 -7.59 11.18
N LEU A 173 -4.36 -6.53 10.37
CA LEU A 173 -5.47 -5.99 9.58
C LEU A 173 -5.99 -6.99 8.55
N ILE A 174 -5.11 -7.69 7.82
CA ILE A 174 -5.49 -8.74 6.86
C ILE A 174 -6.24 -9.86 7.60
N PHE A 175 -5.73 -10.31 8.74
CA PHE A 175 -6.43 -11.30 9.56
C PHE A 175 -7.85 -10.83 9.95
N LEU A 176 -7.99 -9.58 10.40
CA LEU A 176 -9.28 -8.99 10.74
C LEU A 176 -10.24 -8.88 9.53
N MET A 177 -9.73 -8.73 8.30
CA MET A 177 -10.56 -8.75 7.09
C MET A 177 -11.27 -10.10 6.88
N GLY A 178 -10.64 -11.22 7.28
CA GLY A 178 -11.26 -12.54 7.21
C GLY A 178 -12.18 -12.85 8.40
N VAL A 179 -11.83 -12.33 9.57
CA VAL A 179 -12.55 -12.62 10.82
C VAL A 179 -13.79 -11.74 11.01
N GLY A 180 -13.65 -10.43 10.85
CA GLY A 180 -14.69 -9.45 11.14
C GLY A 180 -16.03 -9.72 10.42
N PRO A 181 -16.05 -10.00 9.11
CA PRO A 181 -17.30 -10.24 8.38
C PRO A 181 -18.07 -11.50 8.81
N LEU A 182 -17.35 -12.53 9.29
CA LEU A 182 -17.92 -13.83 9.66
C LEU A 182 -18.34 -13.93 11.14
N ILE A 183 -17.80 -13.08 12.02
CA ILE A 183 -18.21 -12.99 13.43
C ILE A 183 -19.58 -12.31 13.54
N ALA A 184 -20.46 -12.82 14.40
CA ALA A 184 -21.76 -12.21 14.68
C ALA A 184 -21.64 -10.93 15.52
N TRP A 185 -22.60 -10.01 15.39
CA TRP A 185 -22.70 -8.84 16.27
C TRP A 185 -23.00 -9.28 17.71
N ARG A 186 -22.56 -8.47 18.69
CA ARG A 186 -22.67 -8.72 20.14
C ARG A 186 -21.87 -9.92 20.65
N ARG A 187 -22.21 -11.17 20.30
CA ARG A 187 -21.52 -12.35 20.83
C ARG A 187 -21.40 -13.46 19.79
N ALA A 188 -20.19 -13.98 19.61
CA ALA A 188 -19.94 -15.19 18.84
C ALA A 188 -20.20 -16.45 19.68
N SER A 189 -20.91 -17.44 19.12
CA SER A 189 -21.00 -18.78 19.72
C SER A 189 -19.88 -19.69 19.20
N ALA A 190 -19.39 -20.60 20.04
CA ALA A 190 -18.31 -21.53 19.70
C ALA A 190 -18.65 -22.40 18.47
N GLU A 191 -19.89 -22.84 18.35
CA GLU A 191 -20.36 -23.63 17.19
C GLU A 191 -20.30 -22.83 15.88
N ASN A 192 -20.71 -21.56 15.92
CA ASN A 192 -20.67 -20.69 14.75
C ASN A 192 -19.22 -20.38 14.34
N LEU A 193 -18.32 -20.19 15.31
CA LEU A 193 -16.88 -20.03 15.06
C LEU A 193 -16.30 -21.27 14.37
N ARG A 194 -16.55 -22.46 14.91
CA ARG A 194 -16.07 -23.72 14.32
C ARG A 194 -16.54 -23.89 12.88
N ARG A 195 -17.84 -23.75 12.64
CA ARG A 195 -18.45 -23.90 11.30
C ARG A 195 -17.95 -22.88 10.27
N ASN A 196 -17.52 -21.71 10.70
CA ASN A 196 -17.10 -20.64 9.79
C ASN A 196 -15.58 -20.60 9.57
N PHE A 197 -14.78 -21.05 10.54
CA PHE A 197 -13.33 -20.87 10.50
C PHE A 197 -12.52 -22.16 10.30
N VAL A 198 -13.04 -23.36 10.63
CA VAL A 198 -12.25 -24.60 10.48
C VAL A 198 -11.75 -24.80 9.04
N GLY A 199 -12.63 -24.70 8.05
CA GLY A 199 -12.26 -24.86 6.64
C GLY A 199 -11.25 -23.81 6.16
N PRO A 200 -11.53 -22.50 6.31
CA PRO A 200 -10.59 -21.44 5.94
C PRO A 200 -9.24 -21.53 6.66
N VAL A 201 -9.22 -21.85 7.96
CA VAL A 201 -7.98 -22.01 8.74
C VAL A 201 -7.17 -23.20 8.21
N ALA A 202 -7.82 -24.34 7.95
CA ALA A 202 -7.15 -25.50 7.37
C ALA A 202 -6.51 -25.17 6.01
N LEU A 203 -7.21 -24.42 5.15
CA LEU A 203 -6.66 -23.95 3.87
C LEU A 203 -5.48 -22.98 4.06
N GLY A 204 -5.56 -22.07 5.03
CA GLY A 204 -4.45 -21.16 5.37
C GLY A 204 -3.21 -21.92 5.87
N VAL A 205 -3.39 -22.92 6.74
CA VAL A 205 -2.30 -23.78 7.24
C VAL A 205 -1.70 -24.62 6.12
N ALA A 206 -2.53 -25.20 5.26
CA ALA A 206 -2.07 -25.95 4.10
C ALA A 206 -1.27 -25.06 3.12
N ALA A 207 -1.72 -23.82 2.91
CA ALA A 207 -0.99 -22.84 2.12
C ALA A 207 0.36 -22.48 2.76
N ALA A 208 0.41 -22.27 4.08
CA ALA A 208 1.66 -22.01 4.80
C ALA A 208 2.67 -23.15 4.61
N ALA A 209 2.23 -24.41 4.74
CA ALA A 209 3.06 -25.58 4.49
C ALA A 209 3.54 -25.63 3.03
N LEU A 210 2.62 -25.43 2.06
CA LEU A 210 2.96 -25.43 0.64
C LEU A 210 4.00 -24.36 0.29
N PHE A 211 3.81 -23.10 0.71
CA PHE A 211 4.77 -22.04 0.40
C PHE A 211 6.13 -22.24 1.08
N SER A 212 6.15 -22.82 2.27
CA SER A 212 7.39 -23.21 2.94
C SER A 212 8.13 -24.29 2.14
N LEU A 213 7.41 -25.30 1.61
CA LEU A 213 7.96 -26.35 0.75
C LEU A 213 8.45 -25.80 -0.60
N LEU A 214 7.81 -24.76 -1.13
CA LEU A 214 8.23 -24.03 -2.33
C LEU A 214 9.43 -23.09 -2.09
N GLY A 215 10.01 -23.09 -0.89
CA GLY A 215 11.26 -22.40 -0.57
C GLY A 215 11.12 -20.97 -0.03
N VAL A 216 9.91 -20.53 0.35
CA VAL A 216 9.74 -19.23 1.03
C VAL A 216 10.27 -19.34 2.46
N ARG A 217 11.40 -18.67 2.74
CA ARG A 217 12.10 -18.78 4.04
C ARG A 217 11.64 -17.75 5.08
N SER A 218 11.10 -16.62 4.67
CA SER A 218 10.66 -15.57 5.59
C SER A 218 9.34 -15.98 6.26
N ALA A 219 9.34 -16.11 7.59
CA ALA A 219 8.16 -16.45 8.37
C ALA A 219 7.01 -15.44 8.16
N LEU A 220 7.34 -14.14 8.06
CA LEU A 220 6.37 -13.08 7.79
C LEU A 220 5.77 -13.22 6.38
N ALA A 221 6.58 -13.60 5.38
CA ALA A 221 6.08 -13.83 4.02
C ALA A 221 5.16 -15.05 3.95
N VAL A 222 5.54 -16.16 4.60
CA VAL A 222 4.69 -17.36 4.70
C VAL A 222 3.37 -17.02 5.39
N LEU A 223 3.40 -16.26 6.49
CA LEU A 223 2.22 -15.80 7.20
C LEU A 223 1.34 -14.91 6.32
N ALA A 224 1.91 -13.95 5.58
CA ALA A 224 1.18 -13.08 4.67
C ALA A 224 0.44 -13.87 3.58
N LEU A 225 1.10 -14.85 2.96
CA LEU A 225 0.51 -15.71 1.94
C LEU A 225 -0.56 -16.64 2.53
N ALA A 226 -0.32 -17.20 3.71
CA ALA A 226 -1.29 -18.04 4.43
C ALA A 226 -2.55 -17.25 4.80
N LEU A 227 -2.38 -16.03 5.31
CA LEU A 227 -3.49 -15.12 5.60
C LEU A 227 -4.24 -14.72 4.33
N THR A 228 -3.54 -14.51 3.23
CA THR A 228 -4.17 -14.24 1.92
C THR A 228 -5.10 -15.37 1.51
N VAL A 229 -4.64 -16.63 1.60
CA VAL A 229 -5.49 -17.80 1.29
C VAL A 229 -6.64 -17.95 2.29
N PHE A 230 -6.37 -17.76 3.59
CA PHE A 230 -7.39 -17.79 4.63
C PHE A 230 -8.52 -16.79 4.36
N VAL A 231 -8.18 -15.51 4.12
CA VAL A 231 -9.18 -14.46 3.87
C VAL A 231 -9.93 -14.72 2.56
N ALA A 232 -9.23 -15.12 1.49
CA ALA A 232 -9.88 -15.48 0.23
C ALA A 232 -10.90 -16.63 0.43
N ALA A 233 -10.55 -17.65 1.23
CA ALA A 233 -11.45 -18.73 1.57
C ALA A 233 -12.66 -18.26 2.38
N THR A 234 -12.48 -17.32 3.33
CA THR A 234 -13.62 -16.75 4.08
C THR A 234 -14.59 -15.98 3.18
N ILE A 235 -14.08 -15.20 2.23
CA ILE A 235 -14.89 -14.46 1.26
C ILE A 235 -15.62 -15.43 0.31
N ALA A 236 -14.92 -16.45 -0.19
CA ALA A 236 -15.50 -17.47 -1.04
C ALA A 236 -16.61 -18.25 -0.32
N LEU A 237 -16.40 -18.61 0.95
CA LEU A 237 -17.40 -19.30 1.77
C LEU A 237 -18.68 -18.47 1.94
N ASP A 238 -18.55 -17.16 2.19
CA ASP A 238 -19.68 -16.23 2.26
C ASP A 238 -20.46 -16.20 0.94
N LEU A 239 -19.75 -16.01 -0.17
CA LEU A 239 -20.34 -15.92 -1.50
C LEU A 239 -21.06 -17.20 -1.90
N VAL A 240 -20.43 -18.37 -1.66
CA VAL A 240 -21.02 -19.68 -1.96
C VAL A 240 -22.30 -19.89 -1.14
N ARG A 241 -22.27 -19.66 0.17
CA ARG A 241 -23.45 -19.83 1.03
C ARG A 241 -24.59 -18.89 0.65
N ALA A 242 -24.27 -17.62 0.37
CA ALA A 242 -25.26 -16.63 -0.06
C ALA A 242 -25.88 -16.98 -1.42
N THR A 243 -25.07 -17.49 -2.35
CA THR A 243 -25.53 -17.92 -3.68
C THR A 243 -26.41 -19.18 -3.56
N GLN A 244 -25.96 -20.19 -2.81
CA GLN A 244 -26.73 -21.42 -2.58
C GLN A 244 -28.09 -21.15 -1.93
N ALA A 245 -28.17 -20.21 -0.97
CA ALA A 245 -29.44 -19.82 -0.37
C ALA A 245 -30.43 -19.27 -1.42
N ARG A 246 -29.96 -18.53 -2.43
CA ARG A 246 -30.80 -18.00 -3.52
C ARG A 246 -31.16 -19.05 -4.56
N LEU A 247 -30.28 -20.00 -4.85
CA LEU A 247 -30.58 -21.14 -5.71
C LEU A 247 -31.70 -22.00 -5.12
N ARG A 248 -31.68 -22.22 -3.79
CA ARG A 248 -32.77 -22.94 -3.07
C ARG A 248 -34.12 -22.22 -3.14
N LEU A 249 -34.12 -20.92 -3.40
CA LEU A 249 -35.33 -20.12 -3.66
C LEU A 249 -35.74 -20.13 -5.14
N GLY A 250 -35.15 -21.00 -5.97
CA GLY A 250 -35.50 -21.18 -7.38
C GLY A 250 -34.89 -20.14 -8.34
N GLN A 251 -33.95 -19.30 -7.90
CA GLN A 251 -33.30 -18.32 -8.79
C GLN A 251 -32.21 -19.00 -9.64
N PRO A 252 -32.11 -18.70 -10.95
CA PRO A 252 -31.00 -19.18 -11.77
C PRO A 252 -29.68 -18.53 -11.35
N LEU A 253 -28.56 -19.25 -11.51
CA LEU A 253 -27.23 -18.85 -11.02
C LEU A 253 -26.82 -17.42 -11.42
N PRO A 254 -26.95 -16.98 -12.70
CA PRO A 254 -26.55 -15.62 -13.07
C PRO A 254 -27.35 -14.55 -12.34
N ARG A 255 -28.65 -14.79 -12.12
CA ARG A 255 -29.55 -13.87 -11.41
C ARG A 255 -29.28 -13.86 -9.90
N ALA A 256 -28.92 -15.01 -9.33
CA ALA A 256 -28.53 -15.12 -7.94
C ALA A 256 -27.27 -14.27 -7.66
N VAL A 257 -26.23 -14.44 -8.46
CA VAL A 257 -24.95 -13.70 -8.32
C VAL A 257 -25.13 -12.21 -8.61
N ALA A 258 -25.74 -11.84 -9.74
CA ALA A 258 -26.00 -10.44 -10.07
C ALA A 258 -26.87 -9.77 -8.99
N GLY A 259 -27.83 -10.50 -8.44
CA GLY A 259 -28.68 -10.03 -7.36
C GLY A 259 -27.95 -9.85 -6.01
N LEU A 260 -26.82 -10.52 -5.78
CA LEU A 260 -25.95 -10.27 -4.61
C LEU A 260 -25.13 -9.00 -4.85
N LEU A 261 -24.48 -8.90 -6.01
CA LEU A 261 -23.62 -7.78 -6.37
C LEU A 261 -24.38 -6.45 -6.46
N LEU A 262 -25.58 -6.43 -7.04
CA LEU A 262 -26.32 -5.19 -7.28
C LEU A 262 -27.25 -4.77 -6.13
N ARG A 263 -27.77 -5.73 -5.34
CA ARG A 263 -28.71 -5.41 -4.23
C ARG A 263 -28.04 -5.31 -2.87
N HIS A 264 -26.85 -5.91 -2.71
CA HIS A 264 -26.04 -5.80 -1.50
C HIS A 264 -24.64 -5.26 -1.85
N ASN A 265 -24.63 -4.31 -2.77
CA ASN A 265 -23.45 -3.74 -3.40
C ASN A 265 -22.46 -3.13 -2.40
N ARG A 266 -22.91 -2.50 -1.31
CA ARG A 266 -22.01 -2.01 -0.24
C ARG A 266 -21.20 -3.15 0.40
N ARG A 267 -21.83 -4.29 0.66
CA ARG A 267 -21.17 -5.46 1.28
C ARG A 267 -20.24 -6.16 0.30
N TYR A 268 -20.74 -6.51 -0.88
CA TYR A 268 -19.94 -7.26 -1.85
C TYR A 268 -18.89 -6.39 -2.56
N GLY A 269 -19.14 -5.09 -2.72
CA GLY A 269 -18.14 -4.11 -3.11
C GLY A 269 -17.00 -4.03 -2.09
N GLY A 270 -17.31 -4.03 -0.78
CA GLY A 270 -16.31 -4.16 0.28
C GLY A 270 -15.49 -5.45 0.19
N PHE A 271 -16.11 -6.60 -0.11
CA PHE A 271 -15.37 -7.84 -0.34
C PHE A 271 -14.47 -7.79 -1.58
N ILE A 272 -14.91 -7.16 -2.67
CA ILE A 272 -14.05 -6.95 -3.85
C ILE A 272 -12.87 -6.04 -3.50
N VAL A 273 -13.08 -4.98 -2.72
CA VAL A 273 -11.99 -4.14 -2.18
C VAL A 273 -11.00 -4.98 -1.39
N HIS A 274 -11.48 -5.83 -0.47
CA HIS A 274 -10.59 -6.71 0.30
C HIS A 274 -9.83 -7.69 -0.59
N LEU A 275 -10.45 -8.28 -1.62
CA LEU A 275 -9.75 -9.11 -2.61
C LEU A 275 -8.66 -8.32 -3.35
N GLY A 276 -8.89 -7.04 -3.66
CA GLY A 276 -7.87 -6.15 -4.20
C GLY A 276 -6.67 -6.00 -3.26
N ILE A 277 -6.91 -5.82 -1.96
CA ILE A 277 -5.85 -5.79 -0.93
C ILE A 277 -5.09 -7.11 -0.83
N LEU A 278 -5.79 -8.26 -0.94
CA LEU A 278 -5.15 -9.58 -0.96
C LEU A 278 -4.23 -9.75 -2.17
N VAL A 279 -4.66 -9.27 -3.33
CA VAL A 279 -3.86 -9.29 -4.57
C VAL A 279 -2.64 -8.35 -4.46
N ILE A 280 -2.80 -7.17 -3.86
CA ILE A 280 -1.67 -6.28 -3.53
C ILE A 280 -0.69 -6.96 -2.57
N THR A 281 -1.21 -7.63 -1.53
CA THR A 281 -0.40 -8.35 -0.54
C THR A 281 0.42 -9.46 -1.20
N LEU A 282 -0.17 -10.19 -2.16
CA LEU A 282 0.54 -11.19 -2.96
C LEU A 282 1.68 -10.56 -3.77
N GLY A 283 1.44 -9.42 -4.44
CA GLY A 283 2.48 -8.71 -5.20
C GLY A 283 3.62 -8.19 -4.31
N ILE A 284 3.29 -7.58 -3.17
CA ILE A 284 4.27 -7.10 -2.17
C ILE A 284 5.09 -8.27 -1.62
N THR A 285 4.43 -9.32 -1.15
CA THR A 285 5.11 -10.47 -0.54
C THR A 285 5.97 -11.20 -1.57
N GLY A 286 5.45 -11.34 -2.79
CA GLY A 286 6.16 -11.99 -3.87
C GLY A 286 7.40 -11.23 -4.33
N SER A 287 7.28 -9.91 -4.47
CA SER A 287 8.43 -9.07 -4.80
C SER A 287 9.50 -9.11 -3.72
N GLN A 288 9.14 -9.15 -2.44
CA GLN A 288 10.12 -9.25 -1.35
C GLN A 288 10.74 -10.65 -1.21
N ALA A 289 9.97 -11.70 -1.51
CA ALA A 289 10.43 -13.08 -1.33
C ALA A 289 11.33 -13.59 -2.47
N TRP A 290 11.11 -13.13 -3.70
CA TRP A 290 11.72 -13.75 -4.88
C TRP A 290 12.41 -12.79 -5.86
N SER A 291 12.36 -11.47 -5.64
CA SER A 291 13.10 -10.54 -6.50
C SER A 291 14.59 -10.60 -6.23
N VAL A 292 15.37 -10.39 -7.28
CA VAL A 292 16.84 -10.39 -7.20
C VAL A 292 17.39 -9.14 -7.87
N GLN A 293 18.50 -8.64 -7.35
CA GLN A 293 19.18 -7.49 -7.90
C GLN A 293 20.70 -7.71 -7.90
N THR A 294 21.38 -7.10 -8.87
CA THR A 294 22.84 -6.99 -8.90
C THR A 294 23.24 -5.60 -9.37
N GLU A 295 24.40 -5.14 -8.93
CA GLU A 295 24.99 -3.88 -9.36
C GLU A 295 26.42 -4.17 -9.80
N THR A 296 26.75 -3.80 -11.04
CA THR A 296 28.04 -4.13 -11.63
C THR A 296 28.48 -3.06 -12.61
N THR A 297 29.79 -2.87 -12.71
CA THR A 297 30.42 -1.98 -13.70
C THR A 297 30.80 -2.81 -14.92
N LEU A 298 30.25 -2.44 -16.08
CA LEU A 298 30.49 -3.11 -17.36
C LEU A 298 31.28 -2.19 -18.29
N LYS A 299 32.29 -2.74 -18.95
CA LYS A 299 32.91 -2.11 -20.12
C LYS A 299 32.07 -2.35 -21.36
N ARG A 300 32.25 -1.51 -22.37
CA ARG A 300 31.54 -1.66 -23.65
C ARG A 300 31.74 -3.07 -24.23
N GLY A 301 30.64 -3.76 -24.52
CA GLY A 301 30.62 -5.14 -25.01
C GLY A 301 30.55 -6.21 -23.92
N GLU A 302 30.84 -5.89 -22.66
CA GLU A 302 30.68 -6.80 -21.53
C GLU A 302 29.21 -6.96 -21.15
N ALA A 303 28.88 -8.10 -20.55
CA ALA A 303 27.54 -8.43 -20.13
C ALA A 303 27.53 -9.05 -18.73
N THR A 304 26.43 -8.85 -18.02
CA THR A 304 26.11 -9.54 -16.77
C THR A 304 24.87 -10.41 -16.96
N GLU A 305 24.76 -11.47 -16.16
CA GLU A 305 23.58 -12.33 -16.16
C GLU A 305 22.88 -12.29 -14.80
N LEU A 306 21.55 -12.16 -14.81
CA LEU A 306 20.72 -12.17 -13.61
C LEU A 306 19.36 -12.82 -13.91
N ALA A 307 19.02 -13.89 -13.17
CA ALA A 307 17.74 -14.60 -13.30
C ALA A 307 17.37 -15.00 -14.75
N GLY A 308 18.37 -15.40 -15.56
CA GLY A 308 18.18 -15.77 -16.97
C GLY A 308 18.24 -14.60 -17.97
N TYR A 309 18.30 -13.36 -17.50
CA TYR A 309 18.51 -12.18 -18.34
C TYR A 309 20.00 -11.91 -18.52
N ARG A 310 20.46 -11.83 -19.77
CA ARG A 310 21.78 -11.34 -20.14
C ARG A 310 21.67 -9.87 -20.54
N VAL A 311 22.36 -9.00 -19.80
CA VAL A 311 22.36 -7.55 -19.97
C VAL A 311 23.75 -7.13 -20.47
N ARG A 312 23.86 -6.78 -21.75
CA ARG A 312 25.11 -6.29 -22.37
C ARG A 312 25.12 -4.78 -22.44
N PHE A 313 26.23 -4.16 -22.08
CA PHE A 313 26.42 -2.72 -22.23
C PHE A 313 26.94 -2.37 -23.63
N ASP A 314 26.19 -1.57 -24.39
CA ASP A 314 26.51 -1.23 -25.78
C ASP A 314 27.23 0.12 -25.93
N GLY A 315 27.06 1.02 -24.96
CA GLY A 315 27.72 2.32 -24.90
C GLY A 315 26.88 3.40 -24.20
N LEU A 316 27.49 4.58 -24.03
CA LEU A 316 26.84 5.78 -23.50
C LEU A 316 26.62 6.80 -24.60
N SER A 317 25.51 7.52 -24.51
CA SER A 317 25.29 8.77 -25.25
C SER A 317 24.96 9.89 -24.28
N ALA A 318 25.43 11.09 -24.59
CA ALA A 318 25.18 12.28 -23.79
C ALA A 318 24.65 13.39 -24.71
N GLY A 319 23.79 14.25 -24.16
CA GLY A 319 23.22 15.37 -24.90
C GLY A 319 22.71 16.46 -23.97
N GLU A 320 22.77 17.69 -24.46
CA GLU A 320 22.13 18.85 -23.84
C GLU A 320 20.67 18.92 -24.31
N GLU A 321 19.73 18.89 -23.38
CA GLU A 321 18.32 19.23 -23.63
C GLU A 321 18.06 20.67 -23.13
N SER A 322 16.94 21.29 -23.53
CA SER A 322 16.67 22.72 -23.29
C SER A 322 16.69 23.18 -21.83
N ASN A 323 16.54 22.25 -20.87
CA ASN A 323 16.50 22.54 -19.44
C ASN A 323 17.39 21.62 -18.58
N HIS A 324 18.14 20.70 -19.18
CA HIS A 324 19.03 19.78 -18.45
C HIS A 324 20.04 19.09 -19.37
N PHE A 325 21.16 18.67 -18.79
CA PHE A 325 22.06 17.72 -19.43
C PHE A 325 21.61 16.29 -19.14
N LYS A 326 21.77 15.39 -20.11
CA LYS A 326 21.31 14.00 -20.00
C LYS A 326 22.36 13.03 -20.49
N VAL A 327 22.55 11.96 -19.72
CA VAL A 327 23.39 10.81 -20.07
C VAL A 327 22.52 9.56 -20.13
N VAL A 328 22.62 8.82 -21.23
CA VAL A 328 21.84 7.60 -21.50
C VAL A 328 22.79 6.43 -21.69
N GLY A 329 22.59 5.36 -20.91
CA GLY A 329 23.29 4.10 -21.12
C GLY A 329 22.45 3.20 -22.02
N THR A 330 23.03 2.68 -23.09
CA THR A 330 22.35 1.74 -23.99
C THR A 330 22.75 0.31 -23.62
N PHE A 331 21.75 -0.52 -23.33
CA PHE A 331 21.93 -1.91 -22.95
C PHE A 331 21.07 -2.82 -23.82
N THR A 332 21.64 -3.89 -24.34
CA THR A 332 20.89 -4.96 -25.00
C THR A 332 20.61 -6.05 -23.97
N VAL A 333 19.33 -6.31 -23.71
CA VAL A 333 18.84 -7.29 -22.76
C VAL A 333 18.20 -8.46 -23.50
N SER A 334 18.60 -9.69 -23.18
CA SER A 334 18.00 -10.89 -23.76
C SER A 334 17.74 -11.96 -22.70
N ASN A 335 16.70 -12.77 -22.90
CA ASN A 335 16.34 -13.93 -22.05
C ASN A 335 16.05 -15.12 -22.98
N GLY A 336 17.06 -15.56 -23.73
CA GLY A 336 16.94 -16.64 -24.74
C GLY A 336 16.06 -16.31 -25.96
N ARG A 337 15.54 -15.08 -26.07
CA ARG A 337 14.77 -14.54 -27.21
C ARG A 337 15.52 -13.36 -27.87
N ALA A 338 14.94 -12.78 -28.92
CA ALA A 338 15.47 -11.56 -29.54
C ALA A 338 15.78 -10.49 -28.49
N GLY A 339 16.98 -9.90 -28.58
CA GLY A 339 17.44 -8.88 -27.64
C GLY A 339 16.59 -7.62 -27.76
N ILE A 340 16.19 -7.07 -26.62
CA ILE A 340 15.53 -5.77 -26.51
C ILE A 340 16.55 -4.72 -26.09
N VAL A 341 16.47 -3.54 -26.67
CA VAL A 341 17.29 -2.41 -26.23
C VAL A 341 16.57 -1.70 -25.09
N MET A 342 17.32 -1.40 -24.03
CA MET A 342 16.89 -0.62 -22.87
C MET A 342 17.86 0.54 -22.63
N GLN A 343 17.33 1.70 -22.30
CA GLN A 343 18.03 2.99 -22.28
C GLN A 343 17.78 3.76 -20.97
N PRO A 344 18.22 3.25 -19.81
CA PRO A 344 18.21 4.03 -18.58
C PRO A 344 19.08 5.28 -18.71
N ALA A 345 18.72 6.34 -17.97
CA ALA A 345 19.38 7.63 -18.07
C ALA A 345 19.62 8.28 -16.71
N LYS A 346 20.56 9.23 -16.67
CA LYS A 346 20.73 10.21 -15.59
C LYS A 346 20.56 11.61 -16.17
N LYS A 347 19.69 12.41 -15.55
CA LYS A 347 19.44 13.80 -15.91
C LYS A 347 20.02 14.74 -14.86
N PHE A 348 20.71 15.77 -15.31
CA PHE A 348 21.40 16.77 -14.50
C PHE A 348 20.71 18.11 -14.70
N TYR A 349 19.85 18.48 -13.75
CA TYR A 349 19.16 19.76 -13.75
C TYR A 349 20.00 20.80 -13.02
N PRO A 350 20.22 22.00 -13.58
CA PRO A 350 21.04 23.04 -12.94
C PRO A 350 20.53 23.49 -11.56
N GLN A 351 19.24 23.31 -11.28
CA GLN A 351 18.59 23.72 -10.03
C GLN A 351 18.60 22.61 -8.96
N GLU A 352 19.01 21.39 -9.31
CA GLU A 352 19.00 20.24 -8.41
C GLU A 352 20.43 19.91 -7.94
N GLN A 353 20.58 19.55 -6.66
CA GLN A 353 21.90 19.18 -6.11
C GLN A 353 22.38 17.79 -6.56
N SER A 354 21.45 16.91 -6.91
CA SER A 354 21.72 15.52 -7.27
C SER A 354 21.09 15.19 -8.63
N PRO A 355 21.76 14.37 -9.46
CA PRO A 355 21.17 13.92 -10.72
C PRO A 355 19.95 13.04 -10.47
N ILE A 356 18.96 13.15 -11.34
CA ILE A 356 17.74 12.35 -11.31
C ILE A 356 17.94 11.13 -12.21
N ALA A 357 17.88 9.93 -11.62
CA ALA A 357 17.92 8.68 -12.36
C ALA A 357 16.57 8.39 -13.02
N TYR A 358 16.60 8.09 -14.31
CA TYR A 358 15.48 7.59 -15.10
C TYR A 358 15.70 6.12 -15.36
N VAL A 359 14.76 5.32 -14.86
CA VAL A 359 14.81 3.87 -14.92
C VAL A 359 14.11 3.43 -16.20
N ASP A 360 14.79 2.59 -16.98
CA ASP A 360 14.12 1.86 -18.04
C ASP A 360 13.70 0.50 -17.50
N TYR A 361 12.48 0.09 -17.83
CA TYR A 361 11.89 -1.13 -17.32
C TYR A 361 11.01 -1.82 -18.36
N ARG A 362 10.84 -3.14 -18.20
CA ARG A 362 9.85 -3.91 -18.93
C ARG A 362 8.93 -4.59 -17.94
N LEU A 363 7.63 -4.32 -18.11
CA LEU A 363 6.59 -4.93 -17.30
C LEU A 363 6.23 -6.31 -17.86
N GLY A 364 6.04 -7.26 -16.97
CA GLY A 364 5.47 -8.57 -17.22
C GLY A 364 4.48 -8.95 -16.11
N LEU A 365 3.70 -10.00 -16.34
CA LEU A 365 2.74 -10.46 -15.33
C LEU A 365 3.42 -11.19 -14.16
N THR A 366 4.54 -11.87 -14.42
CA THR A 366 5.27 -12.66 -13.43
C THR A 366 6.52 -11.96 -12.94
N GLU A 367 7.24 -11.29 -13.84
CA GLU A 367 8.49 -10.61 -13.57
C GLU A 367 8.62 -9.35 -14.41
N ASP A 368 9.25 -8.35 -13.82
CA ASP A 368 9.57 -7.06 -14.39
C ASP A 368 11.09 -6.88 -14.34
N ILE A 369 11.73 -6.43 -15.42
CA ILE A 369 13.16 -6.10 -15.41
C ILE A 369 13.36 -4.60 -15.36
N TYR A 370 14.24 -4.14 -14.47
CA TYR A 370 14.64 -2.74 -14.30
C TYR A 370 16.11 -2.61 -14.54
N LEU A 371 16.48 -1.56 -15.28
CA LEU A 371 17.85 -1.08 -15.39
C LEU A 371 17.93 0.32 -14.83
N VAL A 372 18.83 0.53 -13.88
CA VAL A 372 19.17 1.86 -13.38
C VAL A 372 20.61 2.14 -13.76
N LEU A 373 20.84 3.28 -14.42
CA LEU A 373 22.18 3.75 -14.70
C LEU A 373 22.78 4.30 -13.40
N GLY A 374 23.86 3.66 -12.92
CA GLY A 374 24.69 4.11 -11.82
C GLY A 374 25.77 5.08 -12.30
N ASP A 375 26.97 4.99 -11.75
CA ASP A 375 28.09 5.83 -12.17
C ASP A 375 28.69 5.40 -13.50
N PHE A 376 29.30 6.33 -14.23
CA PHE A 376 29.84 6.09 -15.55
C PHE A 376 31.15 6.85 -15.76
N ALA A 377 32.03 6.31 -16.60
CA ALA A 377 33.26 7.00 -16.97
C ALA A 377 32.99 8.10 -18.01
N ARG A 378 33.72 9.22 -17.89
CA ARG A 378 33.56 10.37 -18.79
C ARG A 378 33.95 10.08 -20.24
N ASP A 379 34.82 9.10 -20.45
CA ASP A 379 35.22 8.62 -21.78
C ASP A 379 34.19 7.68 -22.42
N GLY A 380 33.09 7.37 -21.71
CA GLY A 380 32.02 6.50 -22.20
C GLY A 380 32.37 5.01 -22.26
N THR A 381 33.53 4.60 -21.74
CA THR A 381 34.04 3.23 -21.90
C THR A 381 33.41 2.23 -20.94
N GLN A 382 32.93 2.71 -19.80
CA GLN A 382 32.34 1.90 -18.73
C GLN A 382 31.14 2.57 -18.07
N ALA A 383 30.17 1.76 -17.68
CA ALA A 383 28.99 2.17 -16.93
C ALA A 383 28.67 1.16 -15.84
N THR A 384 28.35 1.65 -14.65
CA THR A 384 27.73 0.89 -13.58
C THR A 384 26.24 0.82 -13.85
N VAL A 385 25.71 -0.39 -13.83
CA VAL A 385 24.28 -0.64 -14.02
C VAL A 385 23.77 -1.47 -12.85
N LYS A 386 22.65 -1.03 -12.28
CA LYS A 386 21.87 -1.83 -11.35
C LYS A 386 20.78 -2.54 -12.12
N VAL A 387 20.85 -3.87 -12.17
CA VAL A 387 19.85 -4.74 -12.80
C VAL A 387 18.98 -5.31 -11.71
N GLN A 388 17.66 -5.19 -11.84
CA GLN A 388 16.71 -5.79 -10.91
C GLN A 388 15.67 -6.59 -11.68
N VAL A 389 15.42 -7.81 -11.22
CA VAL A 389 14.32 -8.65 -11.70
C VAL A 389 13.31 -8.75 -10.57
N ASN A 390 12.28 -7.92 -10.66
CA ASN A 390 11.24 -7.80 -9.66
C ASN A 390 10.10 -8.76 -9.96
N ARG A 391 9.72 -9.60 -9.01
CA ARG A 391 8.65 -10.58 -9.21
C ARG A 391 7.30 -10.05 -8.71
N LEU A 392 6.26 -10.33 -9.49
CA LEU A 392 4.85 -10.10 -9.12
C LEU A 392 4.47 -8.63 -8.82
N VAL A 393 5.28 -7.63 -9.18
CA VAL A 393 4.93 -6.24 -8.89
C VAL A 393 3.71 -5.78 -9.71
N SER A 394 3.53 -6.28 -10.94
CA SER A 394 2.30 -6.08 -11.72
C SER A 394 1.00 -6.42 -10.96
N TRP A 395 1.05 -7.35 -10.01
CA TRP A 395 -0.12 -7.71 -9.19
C TRP A 395 -0.51 -6.61 -8.20
N ILE A 396 0.40 -5.72 -7.80
CA ILE A 396 0.07 -4.54 -7.01
C ILE A 396 -0.88 -3.63 -7.79
N TRP A 397 -0.60 -3.41 -9.08
CA TRP A 397 -1.43 -2.58 -9.96
C TRP A 397 -2.77 -3.25 -10.27
N ILE A 398 -2.76 -4.57 -10.55
CA ILE A 398 -4.00 -5.34 -10.76
C ILE A 398 -4.89 -5.27 -9.51
N GLY A 399 -4.31 -5.42 -8.32
CA GLY A 399 -5.06 -5.30 -7.07
C GLY A 399 -5.62 -3.89 -6.84
N GLY A 400 -4.91 -2.84 -7.26
CA GLY A 400 -5.41 -1.47 -7.28
C GLY A 400 -6.62 -1.29 -8.22
N ALA A 401 -6.61 -1.94 -9.39
CA ALA A 401 -7.76 -1.94 -10.30
C ALA A 401 -8.97 -2.69 -9.71
N ILE A 402 -8.74 -3.85 -9.09
CA ILE A 402 -9.79 -4.62 -8.39
C ILE A 402 -10.39 -3.79 -7.25
N LEU A 403 -9.54 -3.12 -6.45
CA LEU A 403 -9.97 -2.24 -5.37
C LEU A 403 -10.86 -1.12 -5.90
N THR A 404 -10.45 -0.47 -7.00
CA THR A 404 -11.23 0.60 -7.63
C THR A 404 -12.60 0.10 -8.10
N LEU A 405 -12.66 -1.09 -8.71
CA LEU A 405 -13.90 -1.71 -9.13
C LEU A 405 -14.84 -2.01 -7.94
N GLY A 406 -14.28 -2.54 -6.85
CA GLY A 406 -15.04 -2.81 -5.63
C GLY A 406 -15.59 -1.54 -4.98
N ALA A 407 -14.79 -0.47 -4.95
CA ALA A 407 -15.21 0.84 -4.46
C ALA A 407 -16.34 1.42 -5.33
N ALA A 408 -16.20 1.37 -6.65
CA ALA A 408 -17.24 1.80 -7.59
C ALA A 408 -18.55 1.03 -7.36
N LEU A 409 -18.49 -0.30 -7.18
CA LEU A 409 -19.66 -1.11 -6.87
C LEU A 409 -20.31 -0.69 -5.53
N ALA A 410 -19.50 -0.44 -4.49
CA ALA A 410 -19.99 -0.08 -3.17
C ALA A 410 -20.69 1.28 -3.12
N ILE A 411 -20.34 2.21 -4.01
CA ILE A 411 -20.91 3.57 -4.07
C ILE A 411 -22.23 3.61 -4.86
N LEU A 412 -22.50 2.63 -5.72
CA LEU A 412 -23.75 2.61 -6.49
C LEU A 412 -24.97 2.71 -5.56
N PRO A 413 -26.04 3.43 -5.95
CA PRO A 413 -27.26 3.47 -5.16
C PRO A 413 -27.84 2.06 -5.03
N GLU A 414 -28.19 1.64 -3.81
CA GLU A 414 -28.94 0.41 -3.62
C GLU A 414 -30.27 0.55 -4.38
N ARG A 415 -30.52 -0.34 -5.35
CA ARG A 415 -31.83 -0.44 -6.00
C ARG A 415 -32.84 -0.91 -4.96
N ARG A 416 -33.46 0.03 -4.23
CA ARG A 416 -34.60 -0.24 -3.36
C ARG A 416 -35.67 -0.92 -4.19
N ARG A 417 -36.26 -1.99 -3.65
CA ARG A 417 -37.55 -2.46 -4.14
C ARG A 417 -38.52 -1.28 -3.99
N THR A 418 -39.08 -0.80 -5.09
CA THR A 418 -40.46 -0.34 -5.06
C THR A 418 -41.26 -1.46 -4.40
N ALA A 419 -41.94 -1.11 -3.31
CA ALA A 419 -42.66 -2.03 -2.43
C ALA A 419 -43.58 -2.98 -3.20
#